data_AF-A0AAW1UMG0-F1
#
_entry.id   AF-A0AAW1UMG0-F1
#
_cell.length_a   1.000
_cell.length_b   1.000
_cell.length_c   1.000
_cell.angle_alpha   90.00
_cell.angle_beta   90.00
_cell.angle_gamma   90.00
#
_symmetry.space_group_name_H-M   'P 1'
#
loop_
_entity.id
_entity.type
_entity.pdbx_description
1 polymer ?
#
loop_
_entity_poly.entity_id
_entity_poly.type
_entity_poly.pdbx_seq_one_letter_code
_entity_poly.pdbx_strand_id
1 'polypeptide(L)'
;MDSSKHHHNISPENSANFVSKLLFWWTIPFFKYGYKNDLKMKDVYNVMSSDRSEYLANELEKNWTSVKAYSLSNKVKPSLLIAIRNTFWKSFMVVGIIIMLRNVLYAYFMPIVLSQFIEIFNESPRDIIKGSYLGATVIIMNFLNCLIAHQGTLYTRRIGMRVRIACCSLMYRKVLKLNTNSLNTTGAGMLVNLLSNDVNRLDFAASVIHFIWIMPIQAAIGTYVMYSFVGPVAFVAIGAMILQAVPVQGYLSRIQGQLRRKIASKTDHRMKVTNEVLSQIQMIKMYVWEKQFQKVVTCLRKSEINLIKKPHISKQYQHQCKYSQKEFLST
;
A
#
# COMPACT_ATOMS: atom_id res chain seq x y z
N MET A 1 0.01 1.05 -33.03
CA MET A 1 -0.35 2.34 -32.39
C MET A 1 0.93 3.11 -32.23
N ASP A 2 1.07 4.22 -32.94
CA ASP A 2 2.28 5.02 -32.97
C ASP A 2 2.42 5.80 -31.65
N SER A 3 3.21 5.25 -30.72
CA SER A 3 3.45 5.83 -29.39
C SER A 3 4.35 7.08 -29.42
N SER A 4 4.74 7.55 -30.61
CA SER A 4 5.62 8.71 -30.81
C SER A 4 4.89 10.06 -30.83
N LYS A 5 3.56 10.08 -31.05
CA LYS A 5 2.79 11.33 -31.07
C LYS A 5 2.45 11.79 -29.66
N HIS A 6 3.19 12.79 -29.18
CA HIS A 6 2.87 13.49 -27.94
C HIS A 6 1.56 14.29 -28.09
N HIS A 7 0.50 13.78 -27.49
CA HIS A 7 -0.77 14.50 -27.40
C HIS A 7 -0.73 15.46 -26.20
N HIS A 8 -0.83 16.76 -26.46
CA HIS A 8 -0.88 17.78 -25.41
C HIS A 8 -2.28 17.84 -24.78
N ASN A 9 -2.53 16.96 -23.80
CA ASN A 9 -3.74 16.96 -22.98
C ASN A 9 -3.39 17.35 -21.54
N ILE A 10 -3.67 18.58 -21.12
CA ILE A 10 -3.26 19.10 -19.81
C ILE A 10 -4.12 18.46 -18.71
N SER A 11 -3.50 18.01 -17.61
CA SER A 11 -4.24 17.45 -16.48
C SER A 11 -5.21 18.50 -15.89
N PRO A 12 -6.51 18.18 -15.74
CA PRO A 12 -7.51 19.06 -15.14
C PRO A 12 -7.25 19.31 -13.65
N GLU A 13 -6.35 18.54 -13.04
CA GLU A 13 -5.89 18.81 -11.68
C GLU A 13 -5.13 20.16 -11.58
N ASN A 14 -4.43 20.60 -12.63
CA ASN A 14 -3.70 21.88 -12.61
C ASN A 14 -4.65 23.06 -12.39
N SER A 15 -5.76 23.09 -13.13
CA SER A 15 -6.77 24.15 -13.09
C SER A 15 -7.85 23.91 -12.02
N ALA A 16 -7.81 22.79 -11.30
CA ALA A 16 -8.81 22.48 -10.29
C ALA A 16 -8.67 23.36 -9.04
N ASN A 17 -9.80 23.94 -8.61
CA ASN A 17 -9.93 24.65 -7.34
C ASN A 17 -9.72 23.70 -6.15
N PHE A 18 -9.49 24.27 -4.96
CA PHE A 18 -9.24 23.52 -3.73
C PHE A 18 -10.33 22.46 -3.44
N VAL A 19 -11.61 22.83 -3.54
CA VAL A 19 -12.74 21.90 -3.31
C VAL A 19 -12.73 20.75 -4.32
N SER A 20 -12.45 21.05 -5.59
CA SER A 20 -12.37 20.02 -6.64
C SER A 20 -11.23 19.05 -6.40
N LYS A 21 -10.07 19.53 -5.90
CA LYS A 21 -8.95 18.69 -5.48
C LYS A 21 -9.31 17.84 -4.26
N LEU A 22 -9.96 18.44 -3.26
CA LEU A 22 -10.37 17.78 -2.02
C LEU A 22 -11.37 16.65 -2.25
N LEU A 23 -12.32 16.84 -3.15
CA LEU A 23 -13.38 15.87 -3.49
C LEU A 23 -13.08 15.02 -4.73
N PHE A 24 -11.88 15.16 -5.32
CA PHE A 24 -11.49 14.48 -6.55
C PHE A 24 -12.41 14.74 -7.76
N TRP A 25 -13.18 15.83 -7.75
CA TRP A 25 -14.14 16.15 -8.80
C TRP A 25 -13.49 16.38 -10.18
N TRP A 26 -12.23 16.81 -10.21
CA TRP A 26 -11.46 16.94 -11.45
C TRP A 26 -11.31 15.63 -12.23
N THR A 27 -11.53 14.47 -11.60
CA THR A 27 -11.50 13.14 -12.27
C THR A 27 -12.82 12.75 -12.92
N ILE A 28 -13.95 13.34 -12.50
CA ILE A 28 -15.29 12.96 -12.95
C ILE A 28 -15.46 13.08 -14.48
N PRO A 29 -15.00 14.17 -15.15
CA PRO A 29 -15.15 14.28 -16.60
C PRO A 29 -14.48 13.14 -17.36
N PHE A 30 -13.32 12.68 -16.89
CA PHE A 30 -12.59 11.57 -17.48
C PHE A 30 -13.33 10.25 -17.33
N PHE A 31 -13.85 9.95 -16.13
CA PHE A 31 -14.65 8.74 -15.91
C PHE A 31 -15.96 8.76 -16.70
N LYS A 32 -16.62 9.92 -16.79
CA LYS A 32 -17.84 10.07 -17.60
C LYS A 32 -17.57 9.87 -19.08
N TYR A 33 -16.41 10.31 -19.58
CA TYR A 33 -15.99 10.07 -20.95
C TYR A 33 -15.70 8.58 -21.21
N GLY A 34 -14.92 7.94 -20.34
CA GLY A 34 -14.58 6.51 -20.44
C GLY A 34 -15.76 5.55 -20.19
N TYR A 35 -16.81 6.00 -19.50
CA TYR A 35 -18.06 5.24 -19.38
C TYR A 35 -18.84 5.19 -20.70
N LYS A 36 -18.72 6.25 -21.52
CA LYS A 36 -19.46 6.37 -22.79
C LYS A 36 -18.66 5.96 -24.03
N ASN A 37 -17.33 5.98 -23.95
CA ASN A 37 -16.43 5.78 -25.08
C ASN A 37 -15.25 4.91 -24.68
N ASP A 38 -14.70 4.18 -25.65
CA ASP A 38 -13.45 3.44 -25.47
C ASP A 38 -12.27 4.42 -25.37
N LEU A 39 -11.57 4.38 -24.22
CA LEU A 39 -10.41 5.23 -23.95
C LEU A 39 -9.24 4.88 -24.87
N LYS A 40 -8.70 5.89 -25.56
CA LYS A 40 -7.47 5.78 -26.35
C LYS A 40 -6.33 6.52 -25.64
N MET A 41 -5.09 6.22 -26.00
CA MET A 41 -3.90 6.86 -25.40
C MET A 41 -3.91 8.38 -25.51
N LYS A 42 -4.52 8.95 -26.55
CA LYS A 42 -4.67 10.41 -26.74
C LYS A 42 -5.60 11.07 -25.71
N ASP A 43 -6.50 10.31 -25.11
CA ASP A 43 -7.50 10.82 -24.16
C ASP A 43 -6.94 10.88 -22.73
N VAL A 44 -5.79 10.23 -22.49
CA VAL A 44 -5.10 10.24 -21.20
C VAL A 44 -4.38 11.58 -20.99
N TYR A 45 -4.53 12.15 -19.80
CA TYR A 45 -3.88 13.41 -19.45
C TYR A 45 -2.37 13.26 -19.27
N ASN A 46 -1.65 14.32 -19.61
CA ASN A 46 -0.24 14.45 -19.35
C ASN A 46 0.05 14.58 -17.86
N VAL A 47 1.23 14.09 -17.47
CA VAL A 47 1.74 14.19 -16.11
C VAL A 47 1.93 15.64 -15.68
N MET A 48 1.77 15.89 -14.39
CA MET A 48 2.05 17.18 -13.77
C MET A 48 3.53 17.53 -13.94
N SER A 49 3.86 18.82 -14.07
CA SER A 49 5.25 19.29 -14.16
C SER A 49 6.12 18.84 -12.98
N SER A 50 5.53 18.83 -11.77
CA SER A 50 6.18 18.36 -10.54
C SER A 50 6.40 16.84 -10.46
N ASP A 51 5.74 16.06 -11.33
CA ASP A 51 5.84 14.60 -11.39
C ASP A 51 6.69 14.13 -12.59
N ARG A 52 7.30 15.04 -13.34
CA ARG A 52 8.15 14.70 -14.48
C ARG A 52 9.42 13.99 -14.05
N SER A 53 9.80 12.95 -14.81
CA SER A 53 10.99 12.14 -14.55
C SER A 53 12.28 12.95 -14.55
N GLU A 54 12.41 13.91 -15.46
CA GLU A 54 13.60 14.76 -15.56
C GLU A 54 13.85 15.57 -14.28
N TYR A 55 12.83 16.27 -13.78
CA TYR A 55 12.91 17.06 -12.55
C TYR A 55 13.28 16.18 -11.36
N LEU A 56 12.54 15.09 -11.15
CA LEU A 56 12.75 14.17 -10.02
C LEU A 56 14.12 13.49 -10.07
N ALA A 57 14.58 13.10 -11.27
CA ALA A 57 15.89 12.49 -11.46
C ALA A 57 17.02 13.48 -11.17
N ASN A 58 16.91 14.73 -11.66
CA ASN A 58 17.89 15.77 -11.42
C ASN A 58 18.02 16.09 -9.92
N GLU A 59 16.90 16.17 -9.21
CA GLU A 59 16.89 16.45 -7.77
C GLU A 59 17.51 15.31 -6.95
N LEU A 60 17.19 14.05 -7.29
CA LEU A 60 17.80 12.90 -6.63
C LEU A 60 19.29 12.76 -6.98
N GLU A 61 19.68 13.00 -8.24
CA GLU A 61 21.08 12.94 -8.68
C GLU A 61 21.93 13.98 -7.96
N LYS A 62 21.43 15.22 -7.80
CA LYS A 62 22.08 16.28 -7.03
C LYS A 62 22.33 15.88 -5.57
N ASN A 63 21.34 15.25 -4.92
CA ASN A 63 21.51 14.77 -3.55
C ASN A 63 22.40 13.53 -3.47
N TRP A 64 22.42 12.69 -4.51
CA TRP A 64 23.29 11.53 -4.57
C TRP A 64 24.76 11.91 -4.75
N THR A 65 25.07 12.95 -5.54
CA THR A 65 26.44 13.46 -5.68
C THR A 65 26.95 14.09 -4.39
N SER A 66 26.12 14.86 -3.68
CA SER A 66 26.50 15.45 -2.39
C SER A 66 26.76 14.37 -1.32
N VAL A 67 25.91 13.33 -1.24
CA VAL A 67 26.14 12.19 -0.34
C VAL A 67 27.43 11.44 -0.69
N LYS A 68 27.73 11.25 -1.97
CA LYS A 68 28.98 10.62 -2.40
C LYS A 68 30.22 11.45 -2.03
N ALA A 69 30.17 12.76 -2.23
CA ALA A 69 31.26 13.66 -1.85
C ALA A 69 31.52 13.63 -0.34
N TYR A 70 30.46 13.71 0.47
CA TYR A 70 30.55 13.58 1.93
C TYR A 70 31.08 12.21 2.38
N SER A 71 30.66 11.14 1.70
CA SER A 71 31.09 9.77 2.01
C SER A 71 32.58 9.58 1.71
N LEU A 72 33.06 10.20 0.63
CA LEU A 72 34.48 10.17 0.25
C LEU A 72 35.35 10.90 1.28
N SER A 73 34.94 12.10 1.72
CA SER A 73 35.71 12.88 2.71
C SER A 73 35.76 12.21 4.09
N ASN A 74 34.68 11.54 4.51
CA ASN A 74 34.59 10.90 5.82
C ASN A 74 34.92 9.39 5.81
N LYS A 75 35.35 8.83 4.67
CA LYS A 75 35.61 7.39 4.47
C LYS A 75 34.43 6.49 4.88
N VAL A 76 33.20 6.96 4.71
CA VAL A 76 31.96 6.22 4.99
C VAL A 76 31.40 5.64 3.68
N LYS A 77 30.65 4.54 3.74
CA LYS A 77 29.96 3.99 2.56
C LYS A 77 28.77 4.88 2.16
N PRO A 78 28.68 5.32 0.88
CA PRO A 78 27.54 6.12 0.43
C PRO A 78 26.25 5.30 0.42
N SER A 79 25.17 5.88 0.94
CA SER A 79 23.86 5.22 1.01
C SER A 79 22.82 5.97 0.19
N LEU A 80 22.19 5.26 -0.75
CA LEU A 80 21.12 5.80 -1.59
C LEU A 80 19.90 6.21 -0.75
N LEU A 81 19.65 5.51 0.36
CA LEU A 81 18.55 5.83 1.28
C LEU A 81 18.71 7.24 1.87
N ILE A 82 19.95 7.68 2.13
CA ILE A 82 20.22 9.03 2.63
C ILE A 82 19.89 10.06 1.55
N ALA A 83 20.25 9.80 0.29
CA ALA A 83 19.92 10.68 -0.82
C ALA A 83 18.39 10.79 -1.02
N ILE A 84 17.69 9.64 -1.04
CA ILE A 84 16.22 9.59 -1.13
C ILE A 84 15.57 10.37 0.02
N ARG A 85 16.06 10.15 1.26
CA ARG A 85 15.59 10.90 2.43
C ARG A 85 15.78 12.40 2.22
N ASN A 86 16.98 12.84 1.86
CA ASN A 86 17.27 14.27 1.69
C ASN A 86 16.41 14.91 0.58
N THR A 87 16.01 14.15 -0.45
CA THR A 87 15.12 14.62 -1.52
C THR A 87 13.65 14.70 -1.08
N PHE A 88 13.09 13.66 -0.45
CA PHE A 88 11.64 13.54 -0.27
C PHE A 88 11.15 13.72 1.18
N TRP A 89 12.03 13.82 2.17
CA TRP A 89 11.69 13.81 3.60
C TRP A 89 10.69 14.89 4.01
N LYS A 90 10.84 16.12 3.53
CA LYS A 90 9.96 17.23 3.92
C LYS A 90 8.49 16.94 3.54
N SER A 91 8.26 16.63 2.27
CA SER A 91 6.93 16.27 1.76
C SER A 91 6.38 15.00 2.42
N PHE A 92 7.25 14.02 2.66
CA PHE A 92 6.89 12.78 3.36
C PHE A 92 6.41 13.05 4.79
N MET A 93 7.17 13.79 5.58
CA MET A 93 6.83 14.05 6.99
C MET A 93 5.59 14.91 7.17
N VAL A 94 5.37 15.92 6.32
CA VAL A 94 4.15 16.75 6.37
C VAL A 94 2.89 15.88 6.23
N VAL A 95 2.88 15.00 5.22
CA VAL A 95 1.75 14.06 5.02
C VAL A 95 1.65 13.09 6.20
N GLY A 96 2.78 12.60 6.70
CA GLY A 96 2.84 11.73 7.88
C GLY A 96 2.22 12.34 9.13
N ILE A 97 2.51 13.62 9.42
CA ILE A 97 1.95 14.34 10.56
C ILE A 97 0.43 14.50 10.42
N ILE A 98 -0.06 14.84 9.22
CA ILE A 98 -1.50 14.92 8.95
C ILE A 98 -2.19 13.56 9.19
N ILE A 99 -1.58 12.47 8.71
CA ILE A 99 -2.09 11.11 8.93
C ILE A 99 -2.07 10.75 10.42
N MET A 100 -1.01 11.11 11.15
CA MET A 100 -0.91 10.89 12.60
C MET A 100 -2.03 11.63 13.34
N LEU A 101 -2.18 12.93 13.10
CA LEU A 101 -3.21 13.75 13.73
C LEU A 101 -4.60 13.19 13.46
N ARG A 102 -4.89 12.84 12.20
CA ARG A 102 -6.16 12.20 11.83
C ARG A 102 -6.38 10.88 12.57
N ASN A 103 -5.38 10.02 12.65
CA ASN A 103 -5.50 8.73 13.35
C ASN A 103 -5.76 8.91 14.85
N VAL A 104 -5.00 9.79 15.53
CA VAL A 104 -5.17 10.06 16.96
C VAL A 104 -6.52 10.71 17.25
N LEU A 105 -6.87 11.77 16.51
CA LEU A 105 -8.14 12.47 16.71
C LEU A 105 -9.33 11.54 16.49
N TYR A 106 -9.36 10.80 15.38
CA TYR A 106 -10.47 9.92 15.09
C TYR A 106 -10.54 8.72 16.05
N ALA A 107 -9.40 8.16 16.47
CA ALA A 107 -9.40 7.01 17.38
C ALA A 107 -9.95 7.32 18.77
N TYR A 108 -9.75 8.54 19.29
CA TYR A 108 -10.14 8.89 20.66
C TYR A 108 -11.37 9.77 20.74
N PHE A 109 -11.51 10.79 19.88
CA PHE A 109 -12.68 11.68 19.94
C PHE A 109 -13.96 10.98 19.46
N MET A 110 -13.88 10.13 18.43
CA MET A 110 -15.08 9.50 17.87
C MET A 110 -15.80 8.61 18.91
N PRO A 111 -15.12 7.71 19.65
CA PRO A 111 -15.78 6.93 20.70
C PRO A 111 -16.36 7.80 21.84
N ILE A 112 -15.68 8.88 22.23
CA ILE A 112 -16.16 9.77 23.31
C ILE A 112 -17.46 10.47 22.90
N VAL A 113 -17.48 11.08 21.70
CA VAL A 113 -18.70 11.76 21.19
C VAL A 113 -19.83 10.74 20.99
N LEU A 114 -19.50 9.54 20.51
CA LEU A 114 -20.48 8.48 20.34
C LEU A 114 -21.04 7.99 21.69
N SER A 115 -20.20 7.86 22.72
CA SER A 115 -20.63 7.50 24.07
C SER A 115 -21.61 8.52 24.63
N GLN A 116 -21.29 9.82 24.51
CA GLN A 116 -22.18 10.91 24.94
C GLN A 116 -23.49 10.93 24.14
N PHE A 117 -23.44 10.61 22.85
CA PHE A 117 -24.63 10.50 22.02
C PHE A 117 -25.54 9.34 22.47
N ILE A 118 -24.97 8.21 22.85
CA ILE A 118 -25.71 7.04 23.36
C ILE A 118 -26.32 7.33 24.73
N GLU A 119 -25.60 8.05 25.60
CA GLU A 119 -26.05 8.36 26.96
C GLU A 119 -27.37 9.16 27.01
N ILE A 120 -27.61 10.03 26.03
CA ILE A 120 -28.87 10.80 25.90
C ILE A 120 -30.10 9.90 25.80
N PHE A 121 -29.97 8.68 25.27
CA PHE A 121 -31.10 7.75 25.20
C PHE A 121 -31.52 7.22 26.59
N ASN A 122 -30.63 7.30 27.58
CA ASN A 122 -30.89 6.92 28.97
C ASN A 122 -31.37 8.11 29.83
N GLU A 123 -31.21 9.36 29.38
CA GLU A 123 -31.68 10.55 30.08
C GLU A 123 -33.23 10.66 30.02
N SER A 124 -33.87 11.10 31.11
CA SER A 124 -35.31 11.41 31.17
C SER A 124 -35.55 12.68 32.00
N PRO A 125 -36.05 13.78 31.40
CA PRO A 125 -36.45 13.94 29.99
C PRO A 125 -35.25 13.99 29.04
N ARG A 126 -35.44 13.50 27.82
CA ARG A 126 -34.40 13.51 26.78
C ARG A 126 -34.18 14.91 26.24
N ASP A 127 -32.94 15.38 26.25
CA ASP A 127 -32.55 16.61 25.55
C ASP A 127 -32.34 16.34 24.05
N ILE A 128 -33.41 16.57 23.28
CA ILE A 128 -33.45 16.37 21.82
C ILE A 128 -32.46 17.31 21.11
N ILE A 129 -32.27 18.53 21.63
CA ILE A 129 -31.41 19.54 21.01
C ILE A 129 -29.94 19.09 21.13
N LYS A 130 -29.50 18.72 22.33
CA LYS A 130 -28.17 18.15 22.59
C LYS A 130 -27.91 16.90 21.75
N GLY A 131 -28.90 16.00 21.65
CA GLY A 131 -28.80 14.81 20.80
C GLY A 131 -28.65 15.11 19.32
N SER A 132 -29.37 16.12 18.82
CA SER A 132 -29.27 16.55 17.41
C SER A 132 -27.88 17.08 17.08
N TYR A 133 -27.29 17.90 17.95
CA TYR A 133 -25.93 18.42 17.78
C TYR A 133 -24.88 17.31 17.80
N LEU A 134 -24.93 16.41 18.78
CA LEU A 134 -23.97 15.30 18.89
C LEU A 134 -24.08 14.34 17.70
N GLY A 135 -25.30 14.04 17.23
CA GLY A 135 -25.53 13.25 16.02
C GLY A 135 -24.94 13.90 14.76
N ALA A 136 -25.14 15.22 14.60
CA ALA A 136 -24.52 15.98 13.50
C ALA A 136 -22.98 15.97 13.59
N THR A 137 -22.41 16.11 14.79
CA THR A 137 -20.96 16.03 15.01
C THR A 137 -20.40 14.66 14.57
N VAL A 138 -21.07 13.56 14.90
CA VAL A 138 -20.66 12.21 14.48
C VAL A 138 -20.61 12.08 12.95
N ILE A 139 -21.63 12.61 12.25
CA ILE A 139 -21.69 12.59 10.78
C ILE A 139 -20.53 13.39 10.19
N ILE A 140 -20.32 14.62 10.68
CA ILE A 140 -19.25 15.52 10.23
C ILE A 140 -17.88 14.88 10.46
N MET A 141 -17.65 14.28 11.63
CA MET A 141 -16.39 13.60 11.94
C MET A 141 -16.11 12.45 10.98
N ASN A 142 -17.11 11.62 10.64
CA ASN A 142 -16.94 10.53 9.68
C ASN A 142 -16.66 11.04 8.27
N PHE A 143 -17.35 12.10 7.84
CA PHE A 143 -17.10 12.72 6.55
C PHE A 143 -15.68 13.29 6.44
N LEU A 144 -15.23 14.06 7.45
CA LEU A 144 -13.86 14.59 7.52
C LEU A 144 -12.81 13.48 7.57
N ASN A 145 -13.07 12.43 8.36
CA ASN A 145 -12.21 11.27 8.45
C ASN A 145 -12.01 10.59 7.08
N CYS A 146 -13.10 10.43 6.33
CA CYS A 146 -13.09 9.88 4.97
C CYS A 146 -12.26 10.76 4.02
N LEU A 147 -12.53 12.07 4.01
CA LEU A 147 -11.79 13.01 3.15
C LEU A 147 -10.29 13.00 3.44
N ILE A 148 -9.89 13.14 4.70
CA ILE A 148 -8.48 13.19 5.09
C ILE A 148 -7.79 11.85 4.80
N ALA A 149 -8.48 10.71 5.02
CA ALA A 149 -7.93 9.39 4.72
C ALA A 149 -7.65 9.19 3.22
N HIS A 150 -8.58 9.59 2.36
CA HIS A 150 -8.41 9.46 0.91
C HIS A 150 -7.35 10.42 0.37
N GLN A 151 -7.34 11.67 0.84
CA GLN A 151 -6.30 12.63 0.49
C GLN A 151 -4.92 12.16 0.96
N GLY A 152 -4.80 11.73 2.21
CA GLY A 152 -3.56 11.16 2.75
C GLY A 152 -3.06 9.99 1.89
N THR A 153 -3.95 9.08 1.52
CA THR A 153 -3.61 7.94 0.64
C THR A 153 -3.10 8.40 -0.73
N LEU A 154 -3.76 9.39 -1.36
CA LEU A 154 -3.32 9.95 -2.64
C LEU A 154 -1.91 10.54 -2.51
N TYR A 155 -1.67 11.42 -1.55
CA TYR A 155 -0.39 12.10 -1.38
C TYR A 155 0.74 11.12 -1.07
N THR A 156 0.51 10.14 -0.19
CA THR A 156 1.54 9.15 0.12
C THR A 156 1.85 8.25 -1.07
N ARG A 157 0.84 7.83 -1.84
CA ARG A 157 1.07 7.08 -3.09
C ARG A 157 1.81 7.90 -4.13
N ARG A 158 1.52 9.20 -4.26
CA ARG A 158 2.25 10.11 -5.14
C ARG A 158 3.72 10.23 -4.75
N ILE A 159 4.02 10.34 -3.45
CA ILE A 159 5.41 10.36 -2.98
C ILE A 159 6.12 9.06 -3.32
N GLY A 160 5.48 7.90 -3.09
CA GLY A 160 6.03 6.60 -3.48
C GLY A 160 6.33 6.53 -4.99
N MET A 161 5.38 6.97 -5.81
CA MET A 161 5.55 7.07 -7.27
C MET A 161 6.72 7.98 -7.66
N ARG A 162 6.87 9.14 -7.03
CA ARG A 162 8.00 10.07 -7.29
C ARG A 162 9.34 9.44 -6.97
N VAL A 163 9.45 8.75 -5.83
CA VAL A 163 10.65 8.00 -5.44
C VAL A 163 10.97 6.94 -6.50
N ARG A 164 9.97 6.15 -6.92
CA ARG A 164 10.15 5.13 -7.97
C ARG A 164 10.67 5.74 -9.27
N ILE A 165 10.02 6.80 -9.76
CA ILE A 165 10.39 7.47 -11.01
C ILE A 165 11.82 8.00 -10.94
N ALA A 166 12.19 8.65 -9.83
CA ALA A 166 13.54 9.17 -9.62
C ALA A 166 14.59 8.04 -9.62
N CYS A 167 14.34 6.95 -8.88
CA CYS A 167 15.24 5.80 -8.83
C CYS A 167 15.40 5.12 -10.19
N CYS A 168 14.31 4.86 -10.91
CA CYS A 168 14.36 4.26 -12.24
C CYS A 168 15.15 5.13 -13.23
N SER A 169 14.91 6.45 -13.21
CA SER A 169 15.60 7.39 -14.09
C SER A 169 17.09 7.48 -13.77
N LEU A 170 17.46 7.53 -12.48
CA LEU A 170 18.85 7.55 -12.04
C LEU A 170 19.58 6.25 -12.38
N MET A 171 18.92 5.09 -12.22
CA MET A 171 19.46 3.80 -12.63
C MET A 171 19.69 3.74 -14.14
N TYR A 172 18.71 4.18 -14.93
CA TYR A 172 18.85 4.24 -16.39
C TYR A 172 20.04 5.10 -16.81
N ARG A 173 20.17 6.32 -16.25
CA ARG A 173 21.34 7.21 -16.47
C ARG A 173 22.65 6.54 -16.08
N LYS A 174 22.66 5.74 -15.01
CA LYS A 174 23.88 5.05 -14.56
C LYS A 174 24.25 3.90 -15.50
N VAL A 175 23.28 3.11 -15.95
CA VAL A 175 23.49 1.97 -16.85
C VAL A 175 24.11 2.40 -18.17
N LEU A 176 23.65 3.52 -18.73
CA LEU A 176 24.22 4.11 -19.94
C LEU A 176 25.68 4.58 -19.79
N LYS A 177 26.18 4.69 -18.55
CA LYS A 177 27.55 5.12 -18.23
C LYS A 177 28.41 3.97 -17.65
N LEU A 178 27.91 2.73 -17.64
CA LEU A 178 28.67 1.57 -17.16
C LEU A 178 29.55 1.00 -18.26
N ASN A 179 30.72 0.50 -17.89
CA ASN A 179 31.59 -0.25 -18.80
C ASN A 179 31.00 -1.65 -19.07
N THR A 180 31.25 -2.20 -20.26
CA THR A 180 30.72 -3.48 -20.75
C THR A 180 31.01 -4.64 -19.78
N ASN A 181 32.19 -4.66 -19.13
CA ASN A 181 32.53 -5.68 -18.14
C ASN A 181 31.61 -5.66 -16.91
N SER A 182 31.26 -4.49 -16.38
CA SER A 182 30.32 -4.35 -15.26
C SER A 182 28.87 -4.66 -15.67
N LEU A 183 28.54 -4.42 -16.94
CA LEU A 183 27.22 -4.71 -17.49
C LEU A 183 27.02 -6.22 -17.73
N ASN A 184 28.08 -6.92 -18.16
CA ASN A 184 28.06 -8.36 -18.34
C ASN A 184 27.97 -9.11 -16.99
N THR A 185 28.60 -8.60 -15.93
CA THR A 185 28.47 -9.18 -14.58
C THR A 185 27.09 -8.91 -13.96
N THR A 186 26.55 -7.71 -14.17
CA THR A 186 25.20 -7.34 -13.73
C THR A 186 24.21 -7.60 -14.87
N GLY A 187 24.04 -8.87 -15.25
CA GLY A 187 23.32 -9.27 -16.47
C GLY A 187 22.03 -8.48 -16.71
N ALA A 188 21.79 -8.04 -17.94
CA ALA A 188 20.70 -7.14 -18.31
C ALA A 188 19.31 -7.56 -17.79
N GLY A 189 19.06 -8.88 -17.70
CA GLY A 189 17.82 -9.41 -17.11
C GLY A 189 17.63 -9.07 -15.62
N MET A 190 18.69 -9.06 -14.82
CA MET A 190 18.63 -8.65 -13.41
C MET A 190 18.26 -7.17 -13.28
N LEU A 191 18.81 -6.33 -14.15
CA LEU A 191 18.52 -4.90 -14.17
C LEU A 191 17.06 -4.63 -14.58
N VAL A 192 16.57 -5.31 -15.62
CA VAL A 192 15.17 -5.20 -16.05
C VAL A 192 14.24 -5.68 -14.94
N ASN A 193 14.55 -6.78 -14.25
CA ASN A 193 13.77 -7.26 -13.12
C ASN A 193 13.75 -6.28 -11.94
N LEU A 194 14.91 -5.69 -11.60
CA LEU A 194 15.01 -4.65 -10.57
C LEU A 194 14.08 -3.47 -10.90
N LEU A 195 14.16 -2.96 -12.13
CA LEU A 195 13.37 -1.81 -12.61
C LEU A 195 11.87 -2.09 -12.71
N SER A 196 11.49 -3.30 -13.10
CA SER A 196 10.10 -3.69 -13.36
C SER A 196 9.35 -4.24 -12.15
N ASN A 197 10.05 -4.78 -11.14
CA ASN A 197 9.42 -5.47 -10.02
C ASN A 197 9.77 -4.85 -8.67
N ASP A 198 11.05 -4.59 -8.41
CA ASP A 198 11.48 -4.19 -7.07
C ASP A 198 11.14 -2.72 -6.77
N VAL A 199 11.32 -1.82 -7.73
CA VAL A 199 11.02 -0.39 -7.53
C VAL A 199 9.51 -0.15 -7.36
N ASN A 200 8.65 -1.02 -7.91
CA ASN A 200 7.19 -0.94 -7.70
C ASN A 200 6.78 -1.13 -6.24
N ARG A 201 7.61 -1.80 -5.42
CA ARG A 201 7.34 -1.95 -3.98
C ARG A 201 7.48 -0.63 -3.22
N LEU A 202 8.25 0.33 -3.75
CA LEU A 202 8.45 1.64 -3.12
C LEU A 202 7.15 2.46 -3.06
N ASP A 203 6.28 2.29 -4.06
CA ASP A 203 4.96 2.95 -4.11
C ASP A 203 4.12 2.60 -2.87
N PHE A 204 4.08 1.31 -2.51
CA PHE A 204 3.34 0.83 -1.36
C PHE A 204 4.08 1.09 -0.04
N ALA A 205 5.41 0.96 -0.04
CA ALA A 205 6.23 1.16 1.15
C ALA A 205 6.05 2.55 1.75
N ALA A 206 5.94 3.60 0.93
CA ALA A 206 5.70 4.96 1.39
C ALA A 206 4.46 5.06 2.32
N SER A 207 3.41 4.30 2.01
CA SER A 207 2.17 4.28 2.82
C SER A 207 2.35 3.54 4.15
N VAL A 208 3.10 2.43 4.13
CA VAL A 208 3.28 1.58 5.31
C VAL A 208 4.26 2.19 6.31
N ILE A 209 5.32 2.85 5.83
CA ILE A 209 6.39 3.39 6.69
C ILE A 209 5.85 4.39 7.72
N HIS A 210 4.81 5.18 7.40
CA HIS A 210 4.20 6.09 8.37
C HIS A 210 3.64 5.35 9.59
N PHE A 211 3.07 4.15 9.41
CA PHE A 211 2.50 3.40 10.52
C PHE A 211 3.54 2.87 11.50
N ILE A 212 4.82 2.77 11.10
CA ILE A 212 5.91 2.31 11.99
C ILE A 212 6.06 3.23 13.20
N TRP A 213 5.95 4.54 13.01
CA TRP A 213 6.09 5.51 14.09
C TRP A 213 4.75 6.04 14.61
N ILE A 214 3.69 6.05 13.78
CA ILE A 214 2.35 6.46 14.21
C ILE A 214 1.76 5.45 15.20
N MET A 215 1.89 4.13 14.95
CA MET A 215 1.25 3.12 15.80
C MET A 215 1.78 3.10 17.24
N PRO A 216 3.10 3.20 17.51
CA PRO A 216 3.61 3.30 18.87
C PRO A 216 3.13 4.56 19.61
N ILE A 217 3.14 5.72 18.93
CA ILE A 217 2.66 6.98 19.52
C ILE A 217 1.17 6.87 19.83
N GLN A 218 0.39 6.34 18.89
CA GLN A 218 -1.03 6.11 19.08
C GLN A 218 -1.28 5.17 20.26
N ALA A 219 -0.56 4.04 20.35
CA ALA A 219 -0.69 3.08 21.45
C ALA A 219 -0.34 3.71 22.81
N ALA A 220 0.71 4.55 22.88
CA ALA A 220 1.08 5.25 24.10
C ALA A 220 -0.04 6.21 24.56
N ILE A 221 -0.58 7.02 23.63
CA ILE A 221 -1.70 7.93 23.93
C ILE A 221 -2.93 7.13 24.37
N GLY A 222 -3.25 6.03 23.69
CA GLY A 222 -4.40 5.20 24.01
C GLY A 222 -4.27 4.51 25.37
N THR A 223 -3.06 4.11 25.72
CA THR A 223 -2.74 3.57 27.04
C THR A 223 -2.98 4.61 28.13
N TYR A 224 -2.52 5.85 27.91
CA TYR A 224 -2.75 6.95 28.83
C TYR A 224 -4.25 7.25 29.00
N VAL A 225 -5.00 7.34 27.89
CA VAL A 225 -6.45 7.58 27.93
C VAL A 225 -7.16 6.46 28.70
N MET A 226 -6.86 5.20 28.40
CA MET A 226 -7.47 4.05 29.11
C MET A 226 -7.13 4.02 30.59
N TYR A 227 -5.89 4.35 30.96
CA TYR A 227 -5.48 4.47 32.35
C TYR A 227 -6.30 5.54 33.09
N SER A 228 -6.65 6.64 32.45
CA SER A 228 -7.49 7.69 33.05
C SER A 228 -8.93 7.23 33.33
N PHE A 229 -9.48 6.27 32.57
CA PHE A 229 -10.85 5.76 32.77
C PHE A 229 -10.91 4.55 33.71
N VAL A 230 -9.97 3.60 33.60
CA VAL A 230 -10.04 2.29 34.26
C VAL A 230 -8.89 2.06 35.26
N GLY A 231 -7.98 3.03 35.40
CA GLY A 231 -6.84 2.95 36.31
C GLY A 231 -5.82 1.88 35.93
N PRO A 232 -5.10 1.28 36.91
CA PRO A 232 -4.02 0.31 36.65
C PRO A 232 -4.44 -0.95 35.88
N VAL A 233 -5.74 -1.29 35.87
CA VAL A 233 -6.28 -2.45 35.14
C VAL A 233 -6.05 -2.34 33.63
N ALA A 234 -5.93 -1.12 33.09
CA ALA A 234 -5.62 -0.88 31.67
C ALA A 234 -4.33 -1.60 31.22
N PHE A 235 -3.31 -1.67 32.09
CA PHE A 235 -2.04 -2.34 31.76
C PHE A 235 -2.21 -3.85 31.59
N VAL A 236 -3.11 -4.48 32.34
CA VAL A 236 -3.41 -5.91 32.21
C VAL A 236 -4.07 -6.20 30.85
N ALA A 237 -5.05 -5.38 30.45
CA ALA A 237 -5.72 -5.50 29.16
C ALA A 237 -4.75 -5.32 27.98
N ILE A 238 -3.88 -4.32 28.05
CA ILE A 238 -2.86 -4.07 27.02
C ILE A 238 -1.83 -5.20 26.98
N GLY A 239 -1.40 -5.70 28.14
CA GLY A 239 -0.51 -6.85 28.24
C GLY A 239 -1.11 -8.09 27.57
N ALA A 240 -2.39 -8.37 27.85
CA ALA A 240 -3.13 -9.46 27.21
C ALA A 240 -3.26 -9.26 25.70
N MET A 241 -3.52 -8.03 25.24
CA MET A 241 -3.58 -7.71 23.81
C MET A 241 -2.25 -7.90 23.10
N ILE A 242 -1.14 -7.48 23.69
CA ILE A 242 0.21 -7.67 23.12
C ILE A 242 0.55 -9.15 23.07
N LEU A 243 0.27 -9.87 24.17
CA LEU A 243 0.51 -11.32 24.27
C LEU A 243 -0.37 -12.11 23.31
N GLN A 244 -1.57 -11.64 22.98
CA GLN A 244 -2.37 -12.25 21.92
C GLN A 244 -1.85 -11.81 20.53
N ALA A 245 -1.64 -10.52 20.31
CA ALA A 245 -1.33 -9.98 18.99
C ALA A 245 0.02 -10.46 18.46
N VAL A 246 1.09 -10.33 19.23
CA VAL A 246 2.45 -10.54 18.71
C VAL A 246 2.76 -12.02 18.44
N PRO A 247 2.67 -12.94 19.42
CA PRO A 247 3.03 -14.34 19.19
C PRO A 247 1.99 -15.07 18.35
N VAL A 248 0.68 -14.83 18.52
CA VAL A 248 -0.34 -15.52 17.71
C VAL A 248 -0.29 -15.03 16.27
N GLN A 249 -0.26 -13.71 16.02
CA GLN A 249 -0.15 -13.20 14.64
C GLN A 249 1.19 -13.58 14.01
N GLY A 250 2.29 -13.56 14.77
CA GLY A 250 3.62 -13.97 14.32
C GLY A 250 3.66 -15.45 13.92
N TYR A 251 3.15 -16.33 14.78
CA TYR A 251 3.07 -17.77 14.53
C TYR A 251 2.16 -18.10 13.34
N LEU A 252 0.96 -17.52 13.30
CA LEU A 252 0.03 -17.68 12.16
C LEU A 252 0.65 -17.16 10.85
N SER A 253 1.36 -16.03 10.89
CA SER A 253 2.06 -15.48 9.72
C SER A 253 3.18 -16.41 9.24
N ARG A 254 3.91 -17.06 10.16
CA ARG A 254 4.93 -18.07 9.83
C ARG A 254 4.30 -19.29 9.16
N ILE A 255 3.20 -19.82 9.71
CA ILE A 255 2.44 -20.92 9.10
C ILE A 255 1.97 -20.53 7.70
N GLN A 256 1.39 -19.34 7.52
CA GLN A 256 0.97 -18.87 6.21
C GLN A 256 2.15 -18.79 5.24
N GLY A 257 3.31 -18.30 5.68
CA GLY A 257 4.52 -18.27 4.87
C GLY A 257 4.96 -19.67 4.42
N GLN A 258 4.91 -20.66 5.30
CA GLN A 258 5.25 -22.05 4.97
C GLN A 258 4.24 -22.68 4.01
N LEU A 259 2.94 -22.48 4.21
CA LEU A 259 1.91 -22.99 3.30
C LEU A 259 1.98 -22.32 1.93
N ARG A 260 2.23 -21.01 1.87
CA ARG A 260 2.42 -20.30 0.59
C ARG A 260 3.58 -20.88 -0.21
N ARG A 261 4.70 -21.22 0.44
CA ARG A 261 5.84 -21.91 -0.23
C ARG A 261 5.45 -23.27 -0.78
N LYS A 262 4.73 -24.08 0.00
CA LYS A 262 4.25 -25.40 -0.45
C LYS A 262 3.27 -25.28 -1.63
N ILE A 263 2.37 -24.30 -1.59
CA ILE A 263 1.44 -24.01 -2.69
C ILE A 263 2.21 -23.60 -3.93
N ALA A 264 3.13 -22.64 -3.82
CA ALA A 264 3.95 -22.17 -4.93
C ALA A 264 4.68 -23.33 -5.63
N SER A 265 5.33 -24.22 -4.88
CA SER A 265 6.00 -25.40 -5.45
C SER A 265 5.06 -26.33 -6.23
N LYS A 266 3.83 -26.56 -5.75
CA LYS A 266 2.82 -27.35 -6.47
C LYS A 266 2.28 -26.63 -7.70
N THR A 267 2.05 -25.33 -7.61
CA THR A 267 1.63 -24.50 -8.74
C THR A 267 2.70 -24.51 -9.83
N ASP A 268 3.98 -24.35 -9.48
CA ASP A 268 5.10 -24.38 -10.41
C ASP A 268 5.20 -25.72 -11.13
N HIS A 269 5.05 -26.84 -10.41
CA HIS A 269 5.04 -28.16 -11.01
C HIS A 269 3.86 -28.35 -11.99
N ARG A 270 2.65 -27.91 -11.61
CA ARG A 270 1.47 -27.95 -12.52
C ARG A 270 1.71 -27.11 -13.77
N MET A 271 2.26 -25.90 -13.64
CA MET A 271 2.55 -25.02 -14.76
C MET A 271 3.59 -25.63 -15.70
N LYS A 272 4.64 -26.27 -15.17
CA LYS A 272 5.64 -26.99 -15.95
C LYS A 272 4.99 -28.07 -16.83
N VAL A 273 4.20 -28.97 -16.23
CA VAL A 273 3.51 -30.05 -16.97
C VAL A 273 2.52 -29.49 -17.99
N THR A 274 1.81 -28.41 -17.64
CA THR A 274 0.87 -27.77 -18.57
C THR A 274 1.62 -27.19 -19.79
N ASN A 275 2.78 -26.56 -19.59
CA ASN A 275 3.60 -26.03 -20.68
C ASN A 275 4.17 -27.16 -21.57
N GLU A 276 4.59 -28.28 -20.98
CA GLU A 276 5.04 -29.46 -21.73
C GLU A 276 3.91 -30.04 -22.62
N VAL A 277 2.69 -30.15 -22.07
CA VAL A 277 1.49 -30.59 -22.82
C VAL A 277 1.17 -29.63 -23.97
N LEU A 278 1.22 -28.32 -23.74
CA LEU A 278 0.95 -27.31 -24.77
C LEU A 278 2.01 -27.35 -25.88
N SER A 279 3.29 -27.53 -25.52
CA SER A 279 4.38 -27.66 -26.48
C SER A 279 4.25 -28.91 -27.36
N GLN A 280 3.58 -29.97 -26.89
CA GLN A 280 3.41 -31.24 -27.60
C GLN A 280 1.97 -31.46 -28.12
N ILE A 281 1.16 -30.39 -28.20
CA ILE A 281 -0.28 -30.50 -28.46
C ILE A 281 -0.62 -31.20 -29.78
N GLN A 282 0.20 -31.02 -30.81
CA GLN A 282 -0.01 -31.64 -32.12
C GLN A 282 0.05 -33.18 -32.03
N MET A 283 1.08 -33.73 -31.37
CA MET A 283 1.18 -35.18 -31.16
C MET A 283 0.02 -35.71 -30.31
N ILE A 284 -0.30 -35.01 -29.21
CA ILE A 284 -1.40 -35.41 -28.32
C ILE A 284 -2.74 -35.51 -29.07
N LYS A 285 -3.00 -34.59 -30.02
CA LYS A 285 -4.19 -34.64 -30.87
C LYS A 285 -4.14 -35.76 -31.90
N MET A 286 -3.00 -35.99 -32.54
CA MET A 286 -2.83 -37.11 -33.48
C MET A 286 -3.11 -38.47 -32.83
N TYR A 287 -2.72 -38.65 -31.57
CA TYR A 287 -2.93 -39.88 -30.81
C TYR A 287 -4.23 -39.90 -29.96
N VAL A 288 -5.04 -38.84 -30.01
CA VAL A 288 -6.30 -38.72 -29.23
C VAL A 288 -6.08 -38.91 -27.71
N TRP A 289 -4.94 -38.41 -27.20
CA TRP A 289 -4.53 -38.54 -25.78
C TRP A 289 -5.03 -37.40 -24.87
N GLU A 290 -5.93 -36.57 -25.37
CA GLU A 290 -6.41 -35.35 -24.70
C GLU A 290 -7.00 -35.67 -23.31
N LYS A 291 -7.82 -36.72 -23.20
CA LYS A 291 -8.47 -37.09 -21.94
C LYS A 291 -7.47 -37.60 -20.90
N GLN A 292 -6.42 -38.27 -21.33
CA GLN A 292 -5.38 -38.84 -20.50
C GLN A 292 -4.53 -37.71 -19.90
N PHE A 293 -4.04 -36.77 -20.71
CA PHE A 293 -3.30 -35.61 -20.23
C PHE A 293 -4.19 -34.64 -19.41
N GLN A 294 -5.48 -34.51 -19.76
CA GLN A 294 -6.45 -33.75 -18.95
C GLN A 294 -6.55 -34.32 -17.53
N LYS A 295 -6.60 -35.66 -17.37
CA LYS A 295 -6.63 -36.31 -16.06
C LYS A 295 -5.36 -36.01 -15.25
N VAL A 296 -4.19 -36.04 -15.88
CA VAL A 296 -2.90 -35.71 -15.23
C VAL A 296 -2.92 -34.29 -14.67
N VAL A 297 -3.26 -33.29 -15.50
CA VAL A 297 -3.33 -31.88 -15.06
C VAL A 297 -4.39 -31.67 -13.98
N THR A 298 -5.54 -32.36 -14.09
CA THR A 298 -6.61 -32.29 -13.09
C THR A 298 -6.18 -32.88 -11.74
N CYS A 299 -5.41 -33.98 -11.73
CA CYS A 299 -4.86 -34.56 -10.52
C CYS A 299 -3.90 -33.58 -9.81
N LEU A 300 -3.00 -32.97 -10.57
CA LEU A 300 -2.09 -31.93 -10.04
C LEU A 300 -2.87 -30.75 -9.47
N ARG A 301 -3.92 -30.30 -10.16
CA ARG A 301 -4.80 -29.23 -9.68
C ARG A 301 -5.56 -29.60 -8.41
N LYS A 302 -6.04 -30.83 -8.27
CA LYS A 302 -6.68 -31.32 -7.03
C LYS A 302 -5.69 -31.29 -5.85
N SER A 303 -4.45 -31.74 -6.06
CA SER A 303 -3.39 -31.68 -5.04
C SER A 303 -3.09 -30.23 -4.61
N GLU A 304 -3.00 -29.31 -5.58
CA GLU A 304 -2.84 -27.87 -5.34
C GLU A 304 -4.02 -27.29 -4.53
N ILE A 305 -5.26 -27.57 -4.94
CA ILE A 305 -6.48 -27.07 -4.27
C ILE A 305 -6.56 -27.58 -2.83
N ASN A 306 -6.22 -28.84 -2.56
CA ASN A 306 -6.22 -29.40 -1.22
C ASN A 306 -5.25 -28.65 -0.29
N LEU A 307 -4.11 -28.19 -0.83
CA LEU A 307 -3.17 -27.33 -0.10
C LEU A 307 -3.66 -25.90 0.04
N ILE A 308 -4.42 -25.36 -0.92
CA ILE A 308 -5.02 -24.01 -0.88
C ILE A 308 -6.18 -23.91 0.13
N LYS A 309 -6.91 -25.00 0.39
CA LYS A 309 -8.01 -25.02 1.37
C LYS A 309 -7.52 -24.77 2.81
N LYS A 310 -6.37 -25.35 3.19
CA LYS A 310 -5.79 -25.23 4.54
C LYS A 310 -5.47 -23.78 4.99
N PRO A 311 -4.82 -22.92 4.18
CA PRO A 311 -4.52 -21.54 4.57
C PRO A 311 -5.73 -20.60 4.47
N HIS A 312 -6.79 -20.99 3.76
CA HIS A 312 -8.05 -20.22 3.80
C HIS A 312 -8.66 -20.24 5.20
N ILE A 313 -8.65 -21.42 5.83
CA ILE A 313 -9.12 -21.61 7.20
C ILE A 313 -8.25 -20.81 8.19
N SER A 314 -6.92 -20.87 8.08
CA SER A 314 -6.04 -20.10 8.97
C SER A 314 -6.14 -18.58 8.78
N LYS A 315 -6.40 -18.10 7.55
CA LYS A 315 -6.73 -16.69 7.30
C LYS A 315 -8.05 -16.29 7.95
N GLN A 316 -9.05 -17.18 7.93
CA GLN A 316 -10.35 -16.92 8.54
C GLN A 316 -10.25 -16.82 10.07
N TYR A 317 -9.46 -17.70 10.71
CA TYR A 317 -9.13 -17.58 12.13
C TYR A 317 -8.38 -16.29 12.46
N GLN A 318 -7.40 -15.88 11.63
CA GLN A 318 -6.69 -14.62 11.84
C GLN A 318 -7.61 -13.40 11.68
N HIS A 319 -8.60 -13.49 10.78
CA HIS A 319 -9.65 -12.48 10.63
C HIS A 319 -10.54 -12.44 11.88
N GLN A 320 -11.00 -13.59 12.37
CA GLN A 320 -11.79 -13.69 13.61
C GLN A 320 -11.04 -13.15 14.83
N CYS A 321 -9.75 -13.48 15.02
CA CYS A 321 -8.95 -12.91 16.10
C CYS A 321 -8.85 -11.38 16.02
N LYS A 322 -8.75 -10.82 14.80
CA LYS A 322 -8.78 -9.35 14.60
C LYS A 322 -10.16 -8.73 14.88
N TYR A 323 -11.24 -9.48 14.66
CA TYR A 323 -12.60 -9.04 14.98
C TYR A 323 -12.85 -9.09 16.49
N SER A 324 -12.48 -10.17 17.19
CA SER A 324 -12.58 -10.23 18.66
C SER A 324 -11.75 -9.16 19.35
N GLN A 325 -10.59 -8.78 18.79
CA GLN A 325 -9.82 -7.64 19.30
C GLN A 325 -10.54 -6.30 19.13
N LYS A 326 -11.34 -6.12 18.08
CA LYS A 326 -12.16 -4.92 17.91
C LYS A 326 -13.35 -4.90 18.88
N GLU A 327 -13.98 -6.05 19.11
CA GLU A 327 -15.10 -6.17 20.08
C GLU A 327 -14.63 -5.91 21.51
N PHE A 328 -13.47 -6.43 21.90
CA PHE A 328 -12.88 -6.20 23.22
C PHE A 328 -12.43 -4.75 23.48
N LEU A 329 -12.21 -3.96 22.42
CA LEU A 329 -11.95 -2.52 22.52
C LEU A 329 -13.24 -1.68 22.55
N SER A 330 -14.39 -2.30 22.26
CA SER A 330 -15.70 -1.63 22.22
C SER A 330 -16.57 -1.90 23.46
N THR A 331 -16.13 -2.77 24.37
CA THR A 331 -16.70 -3.04 25.70
C THR A 331 -15.81 -2.46 26.77
#